data_AF-A0A962P0M0-F1
#
_entry.id   AF-A0A962P0M0-F1
#
_cell.length_a   1.000
_cell.length_b   1.000
_cell.length_c   1.000
_cell.angle_alpha   90.00
_cell.angle_beta   90.00
_cell.angle_gamma   90.00
#
_symmetry.space_group_name_H-M   'P 1'
#
loop_
_entity.id
_entity.type
_entity.pdbx_description
1 polymer ?
#
loop_
_entity_poly.entity_id
_entity_poly.type
_entity_poly.pdbx_seq_one_letter_code
_entity_poly.pdbx_strand_id
1 'polypeptide(L)' 'MNMKREFGILPEGVTKENFGKAISEFETLLGKDSVIINAEGLTSYGKIMLPVDDKAHQPSGALVAHSVEDVQA' A
#
# COMPACT_ATOMS: atom_id res chain seq x y z
N MET A 1 12.70 -8.01 -17.50
CA MET A 1 12.01 -6.74 -17.84
C MET A 1 11.82 -5.96 -16.55
N ASN A 2 12.57 -4.87 -16.36
CA ASN A 2 12.42 -3.99 -15.20
C ASN A 2 11.17 -3.11 -15.40
N MET A 3 10.02 -3.62 -14.96
CA MET A 3 8.82 -2.78 -14.86
C MET A 3 9.02 -1.87 -13.65
N LYS A 4 9.40 -0.61 -13.91
CA LYS A 4 9.56 0.42 -12.90
C LYS A 4 8.18 0.70 -12.31
N ARG A 5 7.85 0.09 -11.18
CA ARG A 5 6.62 0.41 -10.43
C ARG A 5 6.77 1.82 -9.86
N GLU A 6 5.88 2.72 -10.23
CA GLU A 6 5.82 4.04 -9.63
C GLU A 6 4.89 3.99 -8.41
N PHE A 7 5.44 4.31 -7.24
CA PHE A 7 4.71 4.43 -5.98
C PHE A 7 4.48 5.90 -5.69
N GLY A 8 3.22 6.28 -5.40
CA GLY A 8 2.84 7.68 -5.17
C GLY A 8 3.31 8.21 -3.82
N ILE A 9 3.04 7.46 -2.74
CA ILE A 9 3.40 7.78 -1.36
C ILE A 9 4.21 6.61 -0.80
N LEU A 10 5.26 6.91 -0.03
CA LEU A 10 6.09 5.92 0.66
C LEU A 10 5.92 6.07 2.17
N PRO A 11 6.06 4.98 2.95
CA PRO A 11 6.25 5.10 4.38
C PRO A 11 7.49 5.94 4.71
N GLU A 12 7.45 6.64 5.84
CA GLU A 12 8.59 7.44 6.30
C GLU A 12 9.86 6.59 6.42
N GLY A 13 10.97 7.10 5.86
CA GLY A 13 12.26 6.41 5.88
C GLY A 13 12.39 5.19 4.95
N VAL A 14 11.35 4.82 4.20
CA VAL A 14 11.38 3.64 3.32
C VAL A 14 11.72 4.04 1.88
N THR A 15 12.70 3.35 1.30
CA THR A 15 13.08 3.55 -0.11
C THR A 15 12.08 2.89 -1.06
N LYS A 16 11.97 3.41 -2.29
CA LYS A 16 11.16 2.78 -3.35
C LYS A 16 11.54 1.31 -3.57
N GLU A 17 12.82 0.97 -3.46
CA GLU A 17 13.30 -0.39 -3.63
C GLU A 17 12.78 -1.32 -2.53
N ASN A 18 12.92 -0.92 -1.26
CA ASN A 18 12.45 -1.73 -0.13
C ASN A 18 10.93 -1.85 -0.13
N PHE A 19 10.21 -0.76 -0.45
CA PHE A 19 8.76 -0.80 -0.60
C PHE A 19 8.34 -1.76 -1.73
N GLY A 20 9.01 -1.72 -2.88
CA GLY A 20 8.71 -2.62 -3.99
C GLY A 20 8.96 -4.10 -3.68
N LYS A 21 9.98 -4.41 -2.85
CA LYS A 21 10.22 -5.77 -2.34
C LYS A 21 9.06 -6.21 -1.45
N ALA A 22 8.69 -5.40 -0.46
CA ALA A 22 7.58 -5.70 0.44
C ALA A 22 6.26 -5.93 -0.31
N ILE A 23 5.93 -5.06 -1.28
CA ILE A 23 4.73 -5.25 -2.12
C ILE A 23 4.76 -6.59 -2.88
N SER A 24 5.93 -7.00 -3.39
CA SER A 24 6.04 -8.28 -4.10
C SER A 24 5.84 -9.47 -3.16
N GLU A 25 6.31 -9.36 -1.91
CA GLU A 25 6.08 -10.35 -0.87
C GLU A 25 4.59 -10.42 -0.50
N PHE A 26 3.93 -9.28 -0.28
CA PHE A 26 2.50 -9.23 0.00
C PHE A 26 1.64 -9.75 -1.15
N GLU A 27 1.99 -9.43 -2.41
CA GLU A 27 1.27 -9.96 -3.59
C GLU A 27 1.43 -11.48 -3.70
N THR A 28 2.57 -12.03 -3.24
CA THR A 28 2.83 -13.48 -3.22
C THR A 28 2.04 -14.15 -2.11
N LEU A 29 1.93 -13.52 -0.95
CA LEU A 29 1.21 -14.04 0.22
C LEU A 29 -0.31 -13.95 0.06
N LEU A 30 -0.83 -12.77 -0.29
CA LEU A 30 -2.26 -12.43 -0.25
C LEU A 30 -2.95 -12.49 -1.63
N GLY A 31 -2.16 -12.59 -2.71
CA GLY A 31 -2.62 -12.38 -4.08
C GLY A 31 -2.68 -10.91 -4.49
N LYS A 32 -2.55 -10.64 -5.79
CA LYS A 32 -2.45 -9.28 -6.34
C LYS A 32 -3.66 -8.41 -6.07
N ASP A 33 -4.86 -8.98 -6.11
CA ASP A 33 -6.11 -8.23 -5.90
C ASP A 33 -6.28 -7.78 -4.44
N SER A 34 -5.56 -8.42 -3.51
CA SER A 34 -5.55 -8.09 -2.08
C SER A 34 -4.53 -7.00 -1.73
N VAL A 35 -3.77 -6.48 -2.70
CA VAL A 35 -2.72 -5.48 -2.51
C VAL A 35 -3.04 -4.22 -3.30
N ILE A 36 -3.48 -3.17 -2.61
CA ILE A 36 -3.95 -1.93 -3.21
C ILE A 36 -2.88 -0.85 -3.05
N ILE A 37 -2.25 -0.47 -4.17
CA ILE A 37 -1.17 0.53 -4.21
C ILE A 37 -1.40 1.65 -5.23
N ASN A 38 -2.45 1.54 -6.04
CA ASN A 38 -2.78 2.56 -7.04
C ASN A 38 -3.65 3.66 -6.41
N ALA A 39 -3.56 4.88 -6.97
CA ALA A 39 -4.24 6.05 -6.40
C ALA A 39 -5.78 5.92 -6.41
N GLU A 40 -6.36 5.28 -7.42
CA GLU A 40 -7.81 5.10 -7.55
C GLU A 40 -8.36 4.23 -6.42
N GLY A 41 -7.75 3.06 -6.19
CA GLY A 41 -8.13 2.15 -5.11
C GLY A 41 -7.89 2.71 -3.71
N LEU A 42 -6.94 3.64 -3.55
CA LEU A 42 -6.64 4.29 -2.27
C LEU A 42 -7.48 5.55 -1.99
N THR A 43 -8.26 6.05 -2.95
CA THR A 43 -9.01 7.32 -2.81
C THR A 43 -9.94 7.29 -1.60
N SER A 44 -10.66 6.19 -1.38
CA SER A 44 -11.58 6.05 -0.25
C SER A 44 -10.87 5.95 1.11
N TYR A 45 -9.60 5.56 1.14
CA TYR A 45 -8.81 5.37 2.36
C TYR A 45 -8.17 6.67 2.87
N GLY A 46 -8.08 7.71 2.03
CA GLY A 46 -7.56 9.01 2.42
C GLY A 46 -8.57 9.92 3.12
N LYS A 47 -9.85 9.54 3.17
CA LYS A 47 -10.92 10.37 3.71
C LYS A 47 -10.78 10.49 5.23
N ILE A 48 -10.57 11.72 5.72
CA ILE A 48 -10.51 12.05 7.14
C ILE A 48 -11.57 13.09 7.51
N MET A 49 -11.89 13.19 8.80
CA MET A 49 -12.79 14.22 9.35
C MET A 49 -12.02 15.30 10.14
N LEU A 50 -10.69 15.25 10.10
CA LEU A 50 -9.83 16.21 10.78
C LEU A 50 -9.78 17.52 9.97
N PRO A 51 -9.61 18.68 10.62
CA PRO A 51 -9.53 19.98 9.94
C PRO A 51 -8.14 20.21 9.31
N VAL A 52 -7.66 19.24 8.54
CA VAL A 52 -6.38 19.26 7.80
C VAL A 52 -6.61 18.67 6.41
N ASP A 53 -5.68 18.91 5.49
CA ASP A 53 -5.74 18.32 4.15
C ASP A 53 -5.61 16.78 4.23
N ASP A 54 -6.50 16.05 3.55
CA ASP A 54 -6.47 14.59 3.42
C ASP A 54 -5.09 14.06 3.00
N LYS A 55 -4.33 14.84 2.21
CA LYS A 55 -2.95 14.52 1.81
C LYS A 55 -2.01 14.28 2.98
N ALA A 56 -2.25 14.90 4.13
CA ALA A 56 -1.44 14.70 5.33
C ALA A 56 -1.56 13.28 5.92
N HIS A 57 -2.60 12.54 5.53
CA HIS A 57 -2.89 11.19 6.00
C HIS A 57 -3.01 10.16 4.87
N GLN A 58 -2.43 10.44 3.70
CA GLN A 58 -2.49 9.50 2.59
C GLN A 58 -1.75 8.19 2.90
N PRO A 59 -2.37 7.02 2.67
CA PRO A 59 -1.70 5.74 2.80
C PRO A 59 -0.73 5.48 1.65
N SER A 60 0.32 4.72 1.92
CA SER A 60 1.23 4.18 0.89
C SER A 60 0.66 2.95 0.19
N GLY A 61 -0.26 2.23 0.85
CA GLY A 61 -0.97 1.07 0.33
C GLY A 61 -1.98 0.54 1.34
N ALA A 62 -2.80 -0.41 0.92
CA ALA A 62 -3.73 -1.16 1.76
C ALA A 62 -3.67 -2.65 1.42
N LEU A 63 -3.78 -3.50 2.45
CA LEU A 63 -3.75 -4.96 2.34
C LEU A 63 -5.08 -5.53 2.84
N VAL A 64 -5.60 -6.53 2.13
CA VAL A 64 -6.81 -7.25 2.52
C VAL A 64 -6.41 -8.66 2.93
N ALA A 65 -6.33 -8.89 4.24
CA ALA A 65 -6.09 -10.21 4.82
C ALA A 65 -7.39 -11.02 4.89
N HIS A 66 -7.30 -12.33 4.68
CA HIS A 66 -8.46 -13.25 4.66
C HIS A 66 -8.44 -14.26 5.80
N SER A 67 -7.32 -14.37 6.52
CA SER A 67 -7.11 -15.30 7.62
C SER A 67 -6.30 -14.67 8.75
N VAL A 68 -6.18 -15.38 9.88
CA VAL A 68 -5.29 -14.95 10.97
C VAL A 68 -3.84 -15.11 10.55
N GLU A 69 -3.55 -16.16 9.81
CA GLU A 69 -2.23 -16.49 9.30
C GLU A 69 -1.71 -15.41 8.35
N ASP A 70 -2.59 -14.85 7.49
CA ASP A 70 -2.28 -13.73 6.60
C ASP A 70 -1.83 -12.47 7.37
N VAL A 71 -2.39 -12.25 8.56
CA VAL A 71 -2.07 -11.09 9.41
C VAL A 71 -0.74 -11.29 10.14
N GLN A 72 -0.36 -12.54 10.41
CA GLN A 72 0.83 -12.87 11.20
C GLN A 72 2.10 -13.03 10.36
N ALA A 73 1.97 -13.47 9.11
CA ALA A 73 3.08 -13.71 8.19
C ALA A 73 3.72 -12.40 7.71
#